data_AF-A0A195E5A4-F1
#
_entry.id   AF-A0A195E5A4-F1
#
_cell.length_a   1.000
_cell.length_b   1.000
_cell.length_c   1.000
_cell.angle_alpha   90.00
_cell.angle_beta   90.00
_cell.angle_gamma   90.00
#
_symmetry.space_group_name_H-M   'P 1'
#
loop_
_entity.id
_entity.type
_entity.pdbx_description
1 polymer ?
#
loop_
_entity_poly.entity_id
_entity_poly.type
_entity_poly.pdbx_seq_one_letter_code
_entity_poly.pdbx_strand_id
1 'polypeptide(L)'
;MLSMALAYRVGEATVRMIVKEICYRKCFNANLYETSIVEKAVYRALPKTLLRRHTMQRLHIFPDEKIPEDMLKNITNQIKQLRIVPVQLKRIPRTEIDNFPQLLRYPKNYILK
;
A
#
# COMPACT_ATOMS: atom_id res chain seq x y z
N MET A 1 -14.17 -28.62 -12.36
CA MET A 1 -15.14 -27.58 -12.75
C MET A 1 -15.64 -26.93 -11.47
N LEU A 2 -15.53 -25.59 -11.34
CA LEU A 2 -15.68 -24.75 -10.12
C LEU A 2 -14.46 -24.61 -9.19
N SER A 3 -13.32 -24.15 -9.71
CA SER A 3 -12.34 -23.40 -8.92
C SER A 3 -12.70 -21.91 -8.98
N MET A 4 -13.77 -21.52 -8.28
CA MET A 4 -14.07 -20.11 -8.06
C MET A 4 -12.95 -19.53 -7.19
N ALA A 5 -12.06 -18.76 -7.82
CA ALA A 5 -11.25 -17.78 -7.14
C ALA A 5 -12.19 -16.94 -6.28
N LEU A 6 -12.11 -17.10 -4.95
CA LEU A 6 -12.89 -16.33 -4.00
C LEU A 6 -12.44 -14.87 -4.07
N ALA A 7 -13.08 -14.13 -4.98
CA ALA A 7 -13.31 -12.71 -4.85
C ALA A 7 -14.13 -12.52 -3.57
N TYR A 8 -13.45 -12.28 -2.45
CA TYR A 8 -14.14 -12.00 -1.20
C TYR A 8 -14.77 -10.61 -1.29
N ARG A 9 -16.10 -10.63 -1.43
CA ARG A 9 -17.02 -9.54 -1.10
C ARG A 9 -17.01 -9.39 0.42
N VAL A 10 -16.05 -8.62 0.97
CA VAL A 10 -16.17 -8.11 2.34
C VAL A 10 -16.89 -6.78 2.23
N GLY A 11 -18.20 -6.82 2.46
CA GLY A 11 -18.96 -5.61 2.75
C GLY A 11 -18.34 -4.87 3.92
N GLU A 12 -18.32 -3.54 3.80
CA GLU A 12 -18.27 -2.59 4.91
C GLU A 12 -17.31 -2.91 6.07
N ALA A 13 -16.01 -2.93 5.80
CA ALA A 13 -15.02 -2.62 6.81
C ALA A 13 -13.86 -1.89 6.14
N THR A 14 -14.01 -0.57 6.10
CA THR A 14 -12.89 0.35 5.95
C THR A 14 -11.67 -0.20 6.69
N VAL A 15 -10.52 -0.30 6.01
CA VAL A 15 -9.20 -0.60 6.61
C VAL A 15 -8.72 0.65 7.38
N ARG A 16 -9.59 1.20 8.21
CA ARG A 16 -9.30 2.04 9.35
C ARG A 16 -9.72 1.22 10.55
N MET A 17 -8.74 0.61 11.22
CA MET A 17 -8.52 0.73 12.67
C MET A 17 -7.34 -0.18 13.03
N ILE A 18 -6.41 0.36 13.81
CA ILE A 18 -5.30 -0.32 14.51
C ILE A 18 -4.06 -0.78 13.71
N VAL A 19 -3.56 0.01 12.76
CA VAL A 19 -2.11 -0.08 12.40
C VAL A 19 -1.32 1.16 12.85
N LYS A 20 -2.00 2.27 13.15
CA LYS A 20 -1.32 3.52 13.48
C LYS A 20 -0.65 3.58 14.86
N GLU A 21 -1.02 2.73 15.84
CA GLU A 21 -0.37 2.79 17.17
C GLU A 21 0.38 1.52 17.62
N ILE A 22 0.05 0.31 17.13
CA ILE A 22 0.68 -0.93 17.64
C ILE A 22 1.85 -1.40 16.77
N CYS A 23 1.87 -1.09 15.46
CA CYS A 23 2.82 -1.75 14.55
C CYS A 23 4.21 -1.08 14.47
N TYR A 24 4.28 0.26 14.60
CA TYR A 24 5.56 0.96 14.45
C TYR A 24 6.56 0.69 15.58
N ARG A 25 6.13 0.22 16.75
CA ARG A 25 7.00 0.08 17.92
C ARG A 25 7.73 -1.27 18.04
N LYS A 26 7.38 -2.28 17.23
CA LYS A 26 8.01 -3.63 17.28
C LYS A 26 8.64 -4.10 15.97
N CYS A 27 8.56 -3.34 14.89
CA CYS A 27 9.12 -3.72 13.59
C CYS A 27 10.50 -3.09 13.29
N PHE A 28 11.10 -2.35 14.24
CA PHE A 28 12.31 -1.55 13.98
C PHE A 28 13.60 -2.37 13.75
N ASN A 29 13.57 -3.70 13.85
CA ASN A 29 14.70 -4.56 13.51
C ASN A 29 14.28 -5.62 12.48
N ALA A 30 14.23 -5.25 11.20
CA ALA A 30 14.01 -6.18 10.10
C ALA A 30 14.86 -5.79 8.88
N ASN A 31 16.17 -6.04 8.97
CA ASN A 31 17.09 -6.04 7.82
C ASN A 31 17.19 -7.42 7.14
N LEU A 32 16.21 -8.28 7.33
CA LEU A 32 16.04 -9.52 6.57
C LEU A 32 14.59 -9.51 6.05
N TYR A 33 14.39 -9.99 4.81
CA TYR A 33 13.14 -10.32 4.12
C TYR A 33 12.07 -9.20 3.92
N GLU A 34 12.19 -8.47 2.80
CA GLU A 34 11.26 -7.42 2.32
C GLU A 34 9.78 -7.86 2.29
N THR A 35 9.52 -9.13 1.99
CA THR A 35 8.15 -9.68 1.86
C THR A 35 7.51 -10.09 3.19
N SER A 36 8.30 -10.34 4.24
CA SER A 36 7.78 -10.92 5.49
C SER A 36 6.88 -9.98 6.29
N ILE A 37 7.06 -8.66 6.12
CA ILE A 37 6.33 -7.65 6.89
C ILE A 37 4.87 -7.72 6.48
N VAL A 38 4.62 -7.80 5.18
CA VAL A 38 3.29 -7.96 4.59
C VAL A 38 2.70 -9.31 4.96
N GLU A 39 3.47 -10.39 4.85
CA GLU A 39 3.03 -11.74 5.21
C GLU A 39 2.56 -11.82 6.67
N LYS A 40 3.37 -11.30 7.61
CA LYS A 40 3.03 -11.26 9.04
C LYS A 40 1.84 -10.35 9.32
N ALA A 41 1.71 -9.22 8.62
CA ALA A 41 0.56 -8.34 8.76
C ALA A 41 -0.74 -9.05 8.35
N VAL A 42 -0.75 -9.74 7.19
CA VAL A 42 -1.89 -10.53 6.72
C VAL A 42 -2.19 -11.69 7.66
N TYR A 43 -1.17 -12.44 8.09
CA TYR A 43 -1.34 -13.56 9.02
C TYR A 43 -1.99 -13.15 10.35
N ARG A 44 -1.65 -11.96 10.86
CA ARG A 44 -2.22 -11.40 12.09
C ARG A 44 -3.63 -10.85 11.90
N ALA A 45 -3.97 -10.38 10.70
CA ALA A 45 -5.31 -9.91 10.35
C ALA A 45 -6.32 -11.04 10.13
N LEU A 46 -5.85 -12.25 9.76
CA LEU A 46 -6.71 -13.41 9.61
C LEU A 46 -7.27 -13.92 10.95
N PRO A 47 -8.49 -14.48 10.97
CA PRO A 47 -9.07 -15.07 12.18
C PRO A 47 -8.24 -16.25 12.67
N LYS A 48 -8.25 -16.49 13.98
CA LYS A 48 -7.49 -17.57 14.64
C LYS A 48 -8.18 -18.94 14.46
N THR A 49 -8.33 -19.38 13.21
CA THR A 49 -8.91 -20.68 12.84
C THR A 49 -7.86 -21.60 12.23
N LEU A 50 -8.15 -22.91 12.19
CA LEU A 50 -7.28 -23.91 11.57
C LEU A 50 -7.08 -23.65 10.06
N LEU A 51 -8.11 -23.11 9.40
CA LEU A 51 -8.09 -22.76 7.98
C LEU A 51 -7.07 -21.66 7.63
N ARG A 52 -6.58 -20.91 8.63
CA ARG A 52 -5.61 -19.83 8.42
C ARG A 52 -4.38 -20.28 7.63
N ARG A 53 -3.87 -21.50 7.86
CA ARG A 53 -2.72 -22.04 7.13
C ARG A 53 -3.04 -22.26 5.65
N HIS A 54 -4.21 -22.80 5.34
CA HIS A 54 -4.66 -22.98 3.95
C HIS A 54 -4.93 -21.66 3.23
N THR A 55 -5.46 -20.66 3.94
CA THR A 55 -5.65 -19.32 3.36
C THR A 55 -4.31 -18.66 3.03
N MET A 56 -3.29 -18.82 3.89
CA MET A 56 -1.95 -18.30 3.62
C MET A 56 -1.28 -18.94 2.40
N GLN A 57 -1.56 -20.21 2.09
CA GLN A 57 -1.02 -20.86 0.87
C GLN A 57 -1.52 -20.23 -0.43
N ARG A 58 -2.63 -19.49 -0.38
CA ARG A 58 -3.20 -18.77 -1.54
C ARG A 58 -2.64 -17.35 -1.70
N LEU A 59 -1.82 -16.89 -0.74
CA LEU A 59 -1.23 -15.56 -0.75
C LEU A 59 0.10 -15.61 -1.52
N HIS A 60 0.18 -14.84 -2.60
CA HIS A 60 1.40 -14.67 -3.38
C HIS A 60 1.91 -13.23 -3.19
N ILE A 61 3.14 -13.08 -2.72
CA ILE A 61 3.81 -11.79 -2.51
C ILE A 61 5.13 -11.82 -3.27
N PHE A 62 5.36 -10.79 -4.08
CA PHE A 62 6.62 -10.59 -4.80
C PHE A 62 7.32 -9.34 -4.24
N PRO A 63 8.66 -9.36 -4.06
CA PRO A 63 9.40 -8.17 -3.61
C PRO A 63 9.47 -7.10 -4.72
N ASP A 64 9.58 -7.54 -5.96
CA ASP A 64 9.71 -6.71 -7.15
C ASP A 64 8.42 -6.70 -7.99
N GLU A 65 8.42 -5.87 -9.03
CA GLU A 65 7.33 -5.76 -10.01
C GLU A 65 7.25 -6.95 -10.99
N LYS A 66 8.20 -7.89 -10.94
CA LYS A 66 8.26 -9.05 -11.86
C LYS A 66 7.35 -10.17 -11.38
N ILE A 67 6.30 -10.46 -12.14
CA ILE A 67 5.33 -11.55 -11.89
C ILE A 67 5.49 -12.60 -13.00
N PRO A 68 5.47 -13.91 -12.68
CA PRO A 68 5.55 -14.96 -13.68
C PRO A 68 4.32 -14.97 -14.61
N GLU A 69 4.55 -15.27 -15.89
CA GLU A 69 3.54 -15.20 -16.96
C GLU A 69 2.31 -16.09 -16.69
N ASP A 70 2.51 -17.25 -16.08
CA ASP A 70 1.43 -18.19 -15.77
C ASP A 70 0.45 -17.64 -14.73
N MET A 71 0.94 -16.82 -13.79
CA MET A 71 0.06 -16.13 -12.85
C MET A 71 -0.64 -14.93 -13.47
N LEU A 72 0.05 -14.18 -14.34
CA LEU A 72 -0.52 -13.00 -15.02
C LEU A 72 -1.77 -13.35 -15.82
N LYS A 73 -1.80 -14.52 -16.48
CA LYS A 73 -2.97 -15.02 -17.24
C LYS A 73 -4.21 -15.23 -16.37
N ASN A 74 -4.04 -15.41 -15.06
CA ASN A 74 -5.12 -15.74 -14.12
C ASN A 74 -5.61 -14.53 -13.29
N ILE A 75 -5.03 -13.34 -13.48
CA ILE A 75 -5.41 -12.14 -12.75
C ILE A 75 -6.70 -11.57 -13.34
N THR A 76 -7.77 -11.51 -12.54
CA THR A 76 -9.08 -11.01 -12.99
C THR A 76 -9.33 -9.56 -12.59
N ASN A 77 -8.79 -9.09 -11.47
CA ASN A 77 -9.06 -7.76 -10.95
C ASN A 77 -7.84 -7.16 -10.25
N GLN A 78 -7.69 -5.84 -10.36
CA GLN A 78 -6.66 -5.06 -9.68
C GLN A 78 -7.31 -4.16 -8.61
N ILE A 79 -6.89 -4.36 -7.35
CA ILE A 79 -7.37 -3.54 -6.24
C ILE A 79 -6.68 -2.16 -6.30
N LYS A 80 -7.47 -1.09 -6.17
CA LYS A 80 -6.94 0.28 -6.12
C LYS A 80 -6.11 0.51 -4.86
N GLN A 81 -5.04 1.28 -4.98
CA GLN A 81 -4.26 1.70 -3.82
C GLN A 81 -5.13 2.57 -2.90
N LEU A 82 -5.17 2.24 -1.60
CA LEU A 82 -5.95 2.98 -0.61
C LEU A 82 -5.42 4.40 -0.36
N ARG A 83 -4.11 4.60 -0.49
CA ARG A 83 -3.44 5.87 -0.28
C ARG A 83 -2.77 6.29 -1.58
N ILE A 84 -3.11 7.48 -2.05
CA ILE A 84 -2.45 8.09 -3.21
C ILE A 84 -1.06 8.55 -2.77
N VAL A 85 -0.04 8.20 -3.56
CA VAL A 85 1.32 8.67 -3.32
C VAL A 85 1.39 10.15 -3.73
N PRO A 86 1.76 11.07 -2.82
CA PRO A 86 1.85 12.48 -3.16
C PRO A 86 2.97 12.73 -4.17
N VAL A 87 2.75 13.69 -5.06
CA VAL A 87 3.73 14.09 -6.07
C VAL A 87 4.75 15.04 -5.43
N GLN A 88 6.03 14.82 -5.71
CA GLN A 88 7.11 15.71 -5.28
C GLN A 88 7.10 17.01 -6.10
N LEU A 89 7.46 18.16 -5.51
CA LEU A 89 7.48 19.46 -6.17
C LEU A 89 8.24 19.48 -7.51
N LYS A 90 9.37 18.75 -7.60
CA LYS A 90 10.19 18.64 -8.82
C LYS A 90 9.48 17.93 -9.98
N ARG A 91 8.48 17.11 -9.69
CA ARG A 91 7.73 16.31 -10.68
C ARG A 91 6.45 17.01 -11.12
N ILE A 92 6.05 18.11 -10.48
CA ILE A 92 4.86 18.88 -10.83
C ILE A 92 5.15 19.66 -12.12
N PRO A 93 4.27 19.63 -13.13
CA PRO A 93 4.46 20.38 -14.36
C PRO A 93 4.40 21.89 -14.09
N ARG A 94 5.22 22.66 -14.81
CA ARG A 94 5.30 24.14 -14.64
C ARG A 94 3.95 24.83 -14.86
N THR A 95 3.14 24.31 -15.78
CA THR A 95 1.78 24.81 -16.05
C THR A 95 0.89 24.83 -14.80
N GLU A 96 0.98 23.81 -13.95
CA GLU A 96 0.20 23.77 -12.69
C GLU A 96 0.75 24.74 -11.65
N ILE A 97 2.07 24.92 -11.63
CA ILE A 97 2.75 25.84 -10.71
C ILE A 97 2.38 27.29 -11.05
N ASP A 98 2.42 27.67 -12.33
CA ASP A 98 2.15 29.03 -12.79
C ASP A 98 0.66 29.40 -12.64
N ASN A 99 -0.23 28.42 -12.76
CA ASN A 99 -1.66 28.59 -12.51
C ASN A 99 -1.99 28.78 -11.02
N PHE A 100 -1.09 28.39 -10.12
CA PHE A 100 -1.33 28.49 -8.68
C PHE A 100 -1.11 29.94 -8.20
N PRO A 101 -2.09 30.56 -7.52
CA PRO A 101 -1.96 31.96 -7.11
C PRO A 101 -0.92 32.12 -5.99
N GLN A 102 -0.13 33.18 -6.09
CA GLN A 102 0.79 33.57 -5.02
C GLN A 102 0.02 34.15 -3.82
N LEU A 103 0.11 33.50 -2.66
CA LEU A 103 -0.62 33.91 -1.46
C LEU A 103 0.03 35.08 -0.70
N LEU A 104 1.36 35.17 -0.75
CA LEU A 104 2.11 36.14 0.05
C LEU A 104 3.24 36.78 -0.76
N ARG A 105 3.41 38.09 -0.59
CA ARG A 105 4.51 38.85 -1.19
C ARG A 105 5.48 39.24 -0.09
N TYR A 106 6.74 38.83 -0.23
CA TYR A 106 7.78 39.21 0.70
C TYR A 106 8.12 40.71 0.55
N PRO A 107 8.39 41.43 1.65
CA PRO A 107 8.85 42.80 1.59
C PRO A 107 10.25 42.85 0.97
N LYS A 108 10.56 43.96 0.27
CA LYS A 108 11.78 44.09 -0.55
C LYS A 108 13.09 43.89 0.23
N ASN A 109 13.08 44.18 1.53
CA ASN A 109 14.27 44.12 2.40
C ASN A 109 14.37 42.80 3.18
N TYR A 110 13.61 41.77 2.79
CA TYR A 110 13.61 40.49 3.50
C TYR A 110 14.78 39.61 3.06
N ILE A 111 15.70 39.32 3.98
CA ILE A 111 16.81 38.39 3.75
C ILE A 111 16.35 36.99 4.14
N LEU A 112 16.23 36.10 3.15
CA LEU A 112 16.06 34.67 3.37
C LEU A 112 17.40 34.11 3.86
N LYS A 113 17.44 33.61 5.10
CA LYS A 113 18.60 32.90 5.67
C LYS A 113 18.53 31.42 5.36
#